data_AF-A0AAV0BKY3-F1
#
_entry.id   AF-A0AAV0BKY3-F1
#
_cell.length_a   1.000
_cell.length_b   1.000
_cell.length_c   1.000
_cell.angle_alpha   90.00
_cell.angle_beta   90.00
_cell.angle_gamma   90.00
#
_symmetry.space_group_name_H-M   'P 1'
#
loop_
_entity.id
_entity.type
_entity.pdbx_description
1 polymer ?
#
loop_
_entity_poly.entity_id
_entity_poly.type
_entity_poly.pdbx_seq_one_letter_code
_entity_poly.pdbx_strand_id
1 'polypeptide(L)'
;MPSVESTEKTYLKRINTLNQSYAIPLRQFSKSSSTRIIDKYEVTLMFGKIEYIVKANQSLLPVLETCLKSLIKGQNDWLDWLCEQLEKIQKPYCDYLPGYDLIKDTEQRLLKKSKGFRQFCERTKEAMYNDRMGRVGLRELLMERAQRVTCYILIFNQILKKMSLGNPARANLLSCISTCNWIAVCELDPHLIKAATMCVSFQR
;
A
#
# COMPACT_ATOMS: atom_id res chain seq x y z
N MET A 1 -20.05 3.67 7.63
CA MET A 1 -18.66 3.41 7.16
C MET A 1 -18.43 4.17 5.87
N PRO A 2 -17.27 4.81 5.68
CA PRO A 2 -16.91 5.42 4.39
C PRO A 2 -16.98 4.38 3.26
N SER A 3 -17.41 4.78 2.07
CA SER A 3 -17.46 3.89 0.90
C SER A 3 -16.04 3.47 0.51
N VAL A 4 -15.87 2.26 -0.04
CA VAL A 4 -14.58 1.77 -0.54
C VAL A 4 -13.90 2.80 -1.45
N GLU A 5 -14.67 3.42 -2.35
CA GLU A 5 -14.24 4.53 -3.20
C GLU A 5 -13.65 5.71 -2.42
N SER A 6 -14.36 6.21 -1.41
CA SER A 6 -13.86 7.32 -0.59
C SER A 6 -12.56 6.96 0.13
N THR A 7 -12.44 5.73 0.63
CA THR A 7 -11.20 5.27 1.30
C THR A 7 -10.03 5.15 0.32
N GLU A 8 -10.26 4.70 -0.92
CA GLU A 8 -9.22 4.59 -1.95
C GLU A 8 -8.76 5.98 -2.42
N LYS A 9 -9.69 6.92 -2.61
CA LYS A 9 -9.35 8.31 -2.95
C LYS A 9 -8.51 8.97 -1.86
N THR A 10 -8.88 8.79 -0.59
CA THR A 10 -8.09 9.30 0.53
C THR A 10 -6.71 8.66 0.59
N TYR A 11 -6.63 7.33 0.43
CA TYR A 11 -5.37 6.60 0.40
C TYR A 11 -4.45 7.10 -0.72
N LEU A 12 -4.95 7.21 -1.95
CA LEU A 12 -4.20 7.72 -3.11
C LEU A 12 -3.68 9.12 -2.87
N LYS A 13 -4.51 10.00 -2.32
CA LYS A 13 -4.11 11.35 -1.95
C LYS A 13 -2.92 11.32 -0.98
N ARG A 14 -2.98 10.46 0.03
CA ARG A 14 -1.93 10.30 1.05
C ARG A 14 -0.63 9.70 0.51
N ILE A 15 -0.67 8.62 -0.29
CA ILE A 15 0.55 8.05 -0.85
C ILE A 15 1.18 8.95 -1.93
N ASN A 16 0.36 9.73 -2.64
CA ASN A 16 0.88 10.76 -3.54
C ASN A 16 1.60 11.86 -2.76
N THR A 17 1.03 12.31 -1.63
CA THR A 17 1.70 13.25 -0.73
C THR A 17 2.98 12.67 -0.12
N LEU A 18 3.00 11.39 0.24
CA LEU A 18 4.22 10.70 0.69
C LEU A 18 5.33 10.77 -0.38
N ASN A 19 4.97 10.62 -1.66
CA ASN A 19 5.92 10.76 -2.76
C ASN A 19 6.38 12.23 -2.96
N GLN A 20 5.42 13.15 -3.11
CA GLN A 20 5.70 14.54 -3.50
C GLN A 20 6.31 15.38 -2.38
N SER A 21 5.83 15.19 -1.14
CA SER A 21 6.18 16.04 0.00
C SER A 21 7.26 15.44 0.90
N TYR A 22 7.54 14.14 0.81
CA TYR A 22 8.63 13.48 1.55
C TYR A 22 9.69 12.89 0.63
N ALA A 23 9.33 11.91 -0.21
CA ALA A 23 10.31 11.13 -0.96
C ALA A 23 11.15 11.99 -1.90
N ILE A 24 10.53 12.83 -2.72
CA ILE A 24 11.24 13.69 -3.68
C ILE A 24 12.16 14.71 -2.97
N PRO A 25 11.68 15.50 -1.99
CA PRO A 25 12.55 16.43 -1.26
C PRO A 25 13.70 15.74 -0.52
N LEU A 26 13.44 14.61 0.15
CA LEU A 26 14.48 13.88 0.88
C LEU A 26 15.53 13.27 -0.05
N ARG A 27 15.12 12.77 -1.24
CA ARG A 27 16.05 12.38 -2.31
C ARG A 27 16.91 13.55 -2.74
N GLN A 28 16.36 14.76 -2.87
CA GLN A 28 17.13 15.96 -3.21
C GLN A 28 18.12 16.35 -2.10
N PHE A 29 17.69 16.38 -0.84
CA PHE A 29 18.54 16.69 0.30
C PHE A 29 19.69 15.69 0.48
N SER A 30 19.48 14.41 0.15
CA SER A 30 20.54 13.40 0.22
C SER A 30 21.68 13.61 -0.80
N LYS A 31 21.44 14.38 -1.87
CA LYS A 31 22.43 14.60 -2.95
C LYS A 31 23.47 15.65 -2.58
N SER A 32 23.07 16.72 -1.88
CA SER A 32 23.96 17.83 -1.52
C SER A 32 24.48 17.70 -0.10
N SER A 33 25.78 17.93 0.10
CA SER A 33 26.41 17.88 1.43
C SER A 33 25.91 18.99 2.35
N SER A 34 25.58 20.16 1.81
CA SER A 34 25.19 21.35 2.59
C SER A 34 23.75 21.30 3.12
N THR A 35 22.88 20.54 2.48
CA THR A 35 21.45 20.38 2.86
C THR A 35 21.12 18.98 3.37
N ARG A 36 22.13 18.13 3.59
CA ARG A 36 21.96 16.73 3.95
C ARG A 36 21.33 16.59 5.34
N ILE A 37 20.08 16.13 5.38
CA ILE A 37 19.38 15.78 6.61
C ILE A 37 19.16 14.27 6.79
N ILE A 38 19.41 13.52 5.71
CA ILE A 38 19.28 12.07 5.57
C ILE A 38 20.29 11.60 4.51
N ASP A 39 20.83 10.39 4.63
CA ASP A 39 21.73 9.86 3.62
C ASP A 39 20.99 9.21 2.43
N LYS A 40 21.72 8.90 1.36
CA LYS A 40 21.12 8.30 0.14
C LYS A 40 20.56 6.90 0.40
N TYR A 41 21.24 6.11 1.22
CA TYR A 41 20.85 4.73 1.50
C TYR A 41 19.53 4.70 2.27
N GLU A 42 19.41 5.52 3.32
CA GLU A 42 18.21 5.65 4.15
C GLU A 42 17.00 6.14 3.35
N VAL A 43 17.19 7.13 2.46
CA VAL A 43 16.11 7.58 1.58
C VAL A 43 15.67 6.47 0.63
N THR A 44 16.62 5.79 -0.01
CA THR A 44 16.31 4.69 -0.94
C THR A 44 15.61 3.55 -0.22
N LEU A 45 16.06 3.21 0.99
CA LEU A 45 15.45 2.20 1.84
C LEU A 45 14.01 2.59 2.21
N MET A 46 13.79 3.81 2.73
CA MET A 46 12.47 4.23 3.22
C MET A 46 11.42 4.35 2.12
N PHE A 47 11.78 4.91 0.96
CA PHE A 47 10.81 5.24 -0.08
C PHE A 47 10.82 4.24 -1.23
N GLY A 48 11.93 3.54 -1.46
CA GLY A 48 12.08 2.60 -2.58
C GLY A 48 11.66 3.24 -3.89
N LYS A 49 10.83 2.54 -4.65
CA LYS A 49 10.17 3.03 -5.87
C LYS A 49 8.69 3.36 -5.63
N ILE A 50 8.40 4.21 -4.65
CA ILE A 50 7.04 4.63 -4.27
C ILE A 50 6.20 5.12 -5.46
N GLU A 51 6.82 5.73 -6.46
CA GLU A 51 6.17 6.17 -7.69
C GLU A 51 5.42 5.04 -8.43
N TYR A 52 5.93 3.80 -8.37
CA TYR A 52 5.26 2.66 -8.98
C TYR A 52 4.04 2.21 -8.18
N ILE A 53 4.07 2.33 -6.86
CA ILE A 53 2.88 2.08 -6.03
C ILE A 53 1.83 3.15 -6.29
N VAL A 54 2.20 4.43 -6.32
CA VAL A 54 1.26 5.52 -6.63
C VAL A 54 0.60 5.26 -7.99
N LYS A 55 1.40 4.98 -9.04
CA LYS A 55 0.87 4.71 -10.37
C LYS A 55 -0.05 3.48 -10.40
N ALA A 56 0.36 2.37 -9.78
CA ALA A 56 -0.43 1.14 -9.79
C ALA A 56 -1.79 1.31 -9.09
N ASN A 57 -1.82 1.96 -7.91
CA ASN A 57 -3.08 2.21 -7.21
C ASN A 57 -3.94 3.27 -7.95
N GLN A 58 -3.33 4.26 -8.62
CA GLN A 58 -4.07 5.23 -9.44
C GLN A 58 -4.80 4.54 -10.60
N SER A 59 -4.19 3.53 -11.21
CA SER A 59 -4.84 2.70 -12.25
C SER A 59 -5.91 1.76 -11.68
N LEU A 60 -5.78 1.34 -10.42
CA LEU A 60 -6.73 0.46 -9.76
C LEU A 60 -8.05 1.17 -9.35
N LEU A 61 -7.99 2.43 -8.92
CA LEU A 61 -9.18 3.20 -8.48
C LEU A 61 -10.36 3.15 -9.47
N PRO A 62 -10.23 3.51 -10.76
CA PRO A 62 -11.37 3.49 -11.68
C PRO A 62 -11.94 2.07 -11.88
N VAL A 63 -11.10 1.04 -11.77
CA VAL A 63 -11.53 -0.36 -11.85
C VAL A 63 -12.30 -0.76 -10.60
N LEU A 64 -11.86 -0.35 -9.41
CA LEU A 64 -12.61 -0.55 -8.15
C LEU A 64 -13.96 0.18 -8.19
N GLU A 65 -14.00 1.41 -8.68
CA GLU A 65 -15.25 2.17 -8.83
C GLU A 65 -16.23 1.47 -9.77
N THR A 66 -15.74 0.96 -10.90
CA THR A 66 -16.54 0.22 -11.88
C THR A 66 -17.04 -1.10 -11.29
N CYS A 67 -16.16 -1.85 -10.64
CA CYS A 67 -16.47 -3.08 -9.90
C CYS A 67 -17.62 -2.87 -8.91
N LEU A 68 -17.54 -1.85 -8.04
CA LEU A 68 -18.56 -1.58 -7.03
C LEU A 68 -19.91 -1.21 -7.67
N LYS A 69 -19.91 -0.43 -8.75
CA LYS A 69 -21.13 -0.08 -9.48
C LYS A 69 -21.75 -1.30 -10.16
N SER A 70 -20.95 -2.14 -10.79
CA SER A 70 -21.41 -3.37 -11.45
C SER A 70 -21.93 -4.40 -10.45
N LEU A 71 -21.31 -4.50 -9.26
CA LEU A 71 -21.80 -5.35 -8.17
C LEU A 71 -23.22 -4.95 -7.74
N ILE A 72 -23.50 -3.64 -7.60
CA ILE A 72 -24.84 -3.12 -7.27
C ILE A 72 -25.85 -3.48 -8.37
N LYS A 73 -25.42 -3.50 -9.63
CA LYS A 73 -26.26 -3.83 -10.80
C LYS A 73 -26.36 -5.34 -11.08
N GLY A 74 -25.65 -6.20 -10.33
CA GLY A 74 -25.61 -7.64 -10.57
C GLY A 74 -24.85 -8.07 -11.83
N GLN A 75 -23.95 -7.24 -12.35
CA GLN A 75 -23.13 -7.52 -13.53
C GLN A 75 -21.77 -8.11 -13.12
N ASN A 76 -21.16 -8.94 -13.97
CA ASN A 76 -19.93 -9.68 -13.66
C ASN A 76 -18.72 -9.29 -14.53
N ASP A 77 -18.88 -8.41 -15.52
CA ASP A 77 -17.87 -8.08 -16.56
C ASP A 77 -16.62 -7.32 -16.05
N TRP A 78 -16.53 -7.05 -14.76
CA TRP A 78 -15.49 -6.24 -14.13
C TRP A 78 -14.36 -7.07 -13.50
N LEU A 79 -14.55 -8.38 -13.35
CA LEU A 79 -13.65 -9.23 -12.57
C LEU A 79 -12.30 -9.46 -13.23
N ASP A 80 -12.28 -9.67 -14.55
CA ASP A 80 -11.04 -9.92 -15.28
C ASP A 80 -10.15 -8.67 -15.23
N TRP A 81 -10.76 -7.49 -15.38
CA TRP A 81 -10.07 -6.21 -15.21
C TRP A 81 -9.54 -6.01 -13.79
N LEU A 82 -10.33 -6.40 -12.76
CA LEU A 82 -9.86 -6.31 -11.38
C LEU A 82 -8.63 -7.18 -11.15
N CYS A 83 -8.66 -8.45 -11.55
CA CYS A 83 -7.54 -9.34 -11.34
C CYS A 83 -6.30 -8.89 -12.14
N GLU A 84 -6.46 -8.39 -13.38
CA GLU A 84 -5.35 -7.79 -14.16
C GLU A 84 -4.73 -6.57 -13.44
N GLN A 85 -5.54 -5.68 -12.84
CA GLN A 85 -5.01 -4.56 -12.06
C GLN A 85 -4.34 -5.01 -10.76
N LEU A 86 -4.83 -6.09 -10.13
CA LEU A 86 -4.21 -6.63 -8.93
C LEU A 86 -2.82 -7.24 -9.22
N GLU A 87 -2.62 -7.83 -10.38
CA GLU A 87 -1.29 -8.26 -10.83
C GLU A 87 -0.34 -7.07 -11.00
N LYS A 88 -0.83 -5.91 -11.47
CA LYS A 88 -0.02 -4.70 -11.61
C LYS A 88 0.40 -4.10 -10.27
N ILE A 89 -0.39 -4.26 -9.20
CA ILE A 89 0.02 -3.83 -7.85
C ILE A 89 0.99 -4.82 -7.21
N GLN A 90 1.01 -6.09 -7.64
CA GLN A 90 1.81 -7.14 -7.01
C GLN A 90 3.29 -6.76 -6.89
N LYS A 91 3.95 -6.47 -8.01
CA LYS A 91 5.39 -6.19 -8.03
C LYS A 91 5.80 -4.99 -7.16
N PRO A 92 5.15 -3.81 -7.26
CA PRO A 92 5.48 -2.66 -6.43
C PRO A 92 5.36 -2.90 -4.91
N TYR A 93 4.37 -3.69 -4.47
CA TYR A 93 4.19 -3.99 -3.05
C TYR A 93 5.14 -5.10 -2.57
N CYS A 94 5.41 -6.13 -3.37
CA CYS A 94 6.40 -7.15 -3.03
C CYS A 94 7.83 -6.60 -2.93
N ASP A 95 8.15 -5.53 -3.65
CA ASP A 95 9.43 -4.83 -3.51
C ASP A 95 9.51 -3.99 -2.22
N TYR A 96 8.38 -3.72 -1.57
CA TYR A 96 8.28 -2.84 -0.41
C TYR A 96 8.09 -3.57 0.92
N LEU A 97 7.13 -4.49 0.97
CA LEU A 97 6.69 -5.14 2.21
C LEU A 97 7.81 -5.89 2.96
N PRO A 98 8.72 -6.65 2.30
CA PRO A 98 9.80 -7.33 3.01
C PRO A 98 10.75 -6.41 3.78
N GLY A 99 10.88 -5.16 3.34
CA GLY A 99 11.74 -4.15 3.98
C GLY A 99 11.04 -3.31 5.04
N TYR A 100 9.74 -3.50 5.28
CA TYR A 100 8.94 -2.55 6.05
C TYR A 100 9.41 -2.38 7.50
N ASP A 101 9.80 -3.46 8.18
CA ASP A 101 10.33 -3.35 9.55
C ASP A 101 11.63 -2.56 9.60
N LEU A 102 12.53 -2.77 8.65
CA LEU A 102 13.78 -2.00 8.55
C LEU A 102 13.51 -0.52 8.22
N ILE A 103 12.48 -0.24 7.43
CA ILE A 103 12.01 1.12 7.14
C ILE A 103 11.48 1.79 8.42
N LYS A 104 10.67 1.08 9.20
CA LYS A 104 10.13 1.54 10.49
C LYS A 104 11.26 1.89 11.47
N ASP A 105 12.25 1.02 11.58
CA ASP A 105 13.39 1.24 12.49
C ASP A 105 14.28 2.39 12.02
N THR A 106 14.50 2.51 10.71
CA THR A 106 15.26 3.61 10.12
C THR A 106 14.59 4.95 10.36
N GLU A 107 13.28 5.04 10.15
CA GLU A 107 12.49 6.24 10.40
C GLU A 107 12.60 6.67 11.87
N GLN A 108 12.39 5.75 12.82
CA GLN A 108 12.49 6.04 14.25
C GLN A 108 13.91 6.47 14.65
N ARG A 109 14.93 5.81 14.10
CA ARG A 109 16.33 6.16 14.34
C ARG A 109 16.65 7.57 13.84
N LEU A 110 16.15 7.94 12.66
CA LEU A 110 16.35 9.26 12.08
C LEU A 110 15.65 10.37 12.86
N LEU A 111 14.41 10.14 13.31
CA LEU A 111 13.70 11.09 14.17
C LEU A 111 14.45 11.39 15.48
N LYS A 112 15.12 10.38 16.04
CA LYS A 112 15.94 10.52 17.25
C LYS A 112 17.26 11.24 16.98
N LYS A 113 17.99 10.82 15.92
CA LYS A 113 19.37 11.28 15.66
C LYS A 113 19.46 12.60 14.90
N SER A 114 18.61 12.82 13.89
CA SER A 114 18.73 13.97 12.98
C SER A 114 17.71 15.06 13.32
N LYS A 115 18.18 16.17 13.91
CA LYS A 115 17.34 17.35 14.19
C LYS A 115 16.76 17.92 12.89
N GLY A 116 17.54 17.94 11.81
CA GLY A 116 17.09 18.41 10.49
C GLY A 116 15.97 17.55 9.91
N PHE A 117 16.08 16.22 10.00
CA PHE A 117 15.04 15.30 9.57
C PHE A 117 13.76 15.46 10.38
N ARG A 118 13.87 15.57 11.71
CA ARG A 118 12.73 15.79 12.59
C ARG A 118 12.00 17.10 12.28
N GLN A 119 12.74 18.20 12.11
CA GLN A 119 12.16 19.50 11.74
C GLN A 119 11.51 19.49 10.36
N PHE A 120 12.11 18.76 9.40
CA PHE A 120 11.50 18.56 8.09
C PHE A 120 10.16 17.83 8.22
N CYS A 121 10.11 16.70 8.92
CA CYS A 121 8.88 15.92 9.09
C CYS A 121 7.77 16.73 9.77
N GLU A 122 8.10 17.50 10.81
CA GLU A 122 7.10 18.34 11.50
C GLU A 122 6.55 19.44 10.58
N ARG A 123 7.43 20.16 9.86
CA ARG A 123 6.97 21.18 8.90
C ARG A 123 6.10 20.60 7.79
N THR A 124 6.48 19.44 7.25
CA THR A 124 5.70 18.78 6.20
C THR A 124 4.34 18.32 6.74
N LYS A 125 4.29 17.78 7.96
CA LYS A 125 3.04 17.41 8.64
C LYS A 125 2.11 18.60 8.86
N GLU A 126 2.64 19.74 9.32
CA GLU A 126 1.86 20.96 9.51
C GLU A 126 1.32 21.51 8.17
N ALA A 127 2.15 21.49 7.10
CA ALA A 127 1.70 21.86 5.77
C ALA A 127 0.54 20.95 5.28
N MET A 128 0.65 19.64 5.50
CA MET A 128 -0.40 18.68 5.15
C MET A 128 -1.70 18.89 5.95
N TYR A 129 -1.61 19.28 7.22
CA TYR A 129 -2.76 19.59 8.04
C TYR A 129 -3.57 20.75 7.43
N ASN A 130 -2.88 21.80 6.97
CA ASN A 130 -3.50 22.94 6.29
C ASN A 130 -4.20 22.54 4.97
N ASP A 131 -3.68 21.54 4.28
CA ASP A 131 -4.27 20.96 3.05
C ASP A 131 -5.43 19.98 3.29
N ARG A 132 -6.00 19.98 4.50
CA ARG A 132 -7.11 19.11 4.93
C ARG A 132 -6.80 17.62 4.77
N MET A 133 -5.53 17.22 4.91
CA MET A 133 -5.13 15.80 4.89
C MET A 133 -5.28 15.11 6.25
N GLY A 134 -5.60 15.88 7.29
CA GLY A 134 -5.56 15.45 8.68
C GLY A 134 -4.14 15.52 9.26
N ARG A 135 -4.00 15.23 10.56
CA ARG A 135 -2.71 15.20 11.27
C ARG A 135 -1.98 13.88 11.04
N VAL A 136 -1.70 13.56 9.76
CA VAL A 136 -1.03 12.31 9.36
C VAL A 136 0.45 12.61 9.14
N GLY A 137 1.33 11.97 9.90
CA GLY A 137 2.78 12.11 9.80
C GLY A 137 3.42 11.07 8.88
N LEU A 138 4.74 11.15 8.74
CA LEU A 138 5.53 10.24 7.89
C LEU A 138 5.31 8.77 8.26
N ARG A 139 5.32 8.45 9.55
CA ARG A 139 5.16 7.08 10.05
C ARG A 139 3.80 6.51 9.66
N GLU A 140 2.73 7.27 9.84
CA GLU A 140 1.38 6.84 9.47
C GLU A 140 1.26 6.62 7.96
N LEU A 141 1.85 7.50 7.13
CA LEU A 141 1.86 7.33 5.68
C LEU A 141 2.61 6.06 5.23
N LEU A 142 3.77 5.77 5.84
CA LEU A 142 4.52 4.54 5.58
C LEU A 142 3.73 3.30 5.99
N MET A 143 3.05 3.36 7.15
CA MET A 143 2.21 2.28 7.63
C MET A 143 0.97 2.04 6.76
N GLU A 144 0.28 3.10 6.33
CA GLU A 144 -0.88 2.99 5.46
C GLU A 144 -0.53 2.34 4.12
N ARG A 145 0.67 2.60 3.60
CA ARG A 145 1.20 1.91 2.42
C ARG A 145 1.33 0.40 2.67
N ALA A 146 1.87 -0.03 3.82
CA ALA A 146 2.03 -1.45 4.14
C ALA A 146 0.68 -2.17 4.31
N GLN A 147 -0.27 -1.54 5.00
CA GLN A 147 -1.55 -2.15 5.35
C GLN A 147 -2.57 -2.20 4.21
N ARG A 148 -2.35 -1.48 3.10
CA ARG A 148 -3.38 -1.32 2.06
C ARG A 148 -3.81 -2.64 1.43
N VAL A 149 -2.87 -3.55 1.19
CA VAL A 149 -3.15 -4.87 0.62
C VAL A 149 -4.08 -5.67 1.53
N THR A 150 -3.84 -5.60 2.85
CA THR A 150 -4.70 -6.21 3.87
C THR A 150 -6.11 -5.60 3.87
N CYS A 151 -6.24 -4.30 3.62
CA CYS A 151 -7.55 -3.67 3.44
C CYS A 151 -8.31 -4.25 2.23
N TYR A 152 -7.63 -4.51 1.10
CA TYR A 152 -8.28 -5.13 -0.08
C TYR A 152 -8.81 -6.53 0.23
N ILE A 153 -8.06 -7.35 0.97
CA ILE A 153 -8.51 -8.67 1.42
C ILE A 153 -9.83 -8.55 2.20
N LEU A 154 -9.90 -7.60 3.15
CA LEU A 154 -11.12 -7.40 3.95
C LEU A 154 -12.30 -6.93 3.10
N ILE A 155 -12.07 -6.01 2.17
CA ILE A 155 -13.11 -5.49 1.25
C ILE A 155 -13.65 -6.61 0.37
N PHE A 156 -12.79 -7.38 -0.28
CA PHE A 156 -13.21 -8.46 -1.16
C PHE A 156 -13.92 -9.59 -0.41
N ASN A 157 -13.49 -9.91 0.81
CA ASN A 157 -14.21 -10.85 1.68
C ASN A 157 -15.62 -10.36 2.04
N GLN A 158 -15.80 -9.06 2.32
CA GLN A 158 -17.12 -8.49 2.57
C GLN A 158 -18.03 -8.54 1.34
N ILE A 159 -17.46 -8.32 0.15
CA ILE A 159 -18.19 -8.47 -1.12
C ILE A 159 -18.61 -9.93 -1.32
N LEU A 160 -17.68 -10.88 -1.14
CA LEU A 160 -17.93 -12.31 -1.31
C LEU A 160 -19.05 -12.83 -0.39
N LYS A 161 -19.12 -12.34 0.85
CA LYS A 161 -20.19 -12.68 1.82
C LYS A 161 -21.59 -12.25 1.36
N LYS A 162 -21.67 -11.21 0.55
CA LYS A 162 -22.95 -10.66 0.04
C LYS A 162 -23.37 -11.27 -1.30
N MET A 163 -22.50 -12.02 -1.96
CA MET A 163 -22.80 -12.65 -3.25
C MET A 163 -23.53 -13.98 -3.06
N SER A 164 -24.53 -14.26 -3.89
CA SER A 164 -25.20 -15.58 -3.96
C SER A 164 -24.19 -16.69 -4.28
N LEU A 165 -24.33 -17.87 -3.65
CA LEU A 165 -23.44 -19.02 -3.81
C LEU A 165 -23.31 -19.51 -5.26
N GLY A 166 -24.36 -19.35 -6.08
CA GLY A 166 -24.35 -19.73 -7.50
C GLY A 166 -23.77 -18.67 -8.44
N ASN A 167 -23.26 -17.55 -7.93
CA ASN A 167 -22.72 -16.50 -8.80
C ASN A 167 -21.34 -16.92 -9.38
N PRO A 168 -21.18 -17.01 -10.71
CA PRO A 168 -19.90 -17.38 -11.35
C PRO A 168 -18.75 -16.43 -10.98
N ALA A 169 -19.07 -15.19 -10.62
CA ALA A 169 -18.09 -14.18 -10.20
C ALA A 169 -17.36 -14.52 -8.88
N ARG A 170 -17.88 -15.45 -8.07
CA ARG A 170 -17.24 -15.85 -6.81
C ARG A 170 -15.85 -16.43 -7.01
N ALA A 171 -15.66 -17.24 -8.06
CA ALA A 171 -14.37 -17.90 -8.33
C ALA A 171 -13.27 -16.87 -8.62
N ASN A 172 -13.57 -15.88 -9.47
CA ASN A 172 -12.61 -14.81 -9.80
C ASN A 172 -12.32 -13.92 -8.58
N LEU A 173 -13.32 -13.62 -7.76
CA LEU A 173 -13.11 -12.84 -6.53
C LEU A 173 -12.23 -13.60 -5.52
N LEU A 174 -12.38 -14.93 -5.41
CA LEU A 174 -11.50 -15.78 -4.61
C LEU A 174 -10.06 -15.78 -5.15
N SER A 175 -9.88 -15.77 -6.48
CA SER A 175 -8.56 -15.63 -7.11
C SER A 175 -7.92 -14.27 -6.76
N CYS A 176 -8.66 -13.18 -6.94
CA CYS A 176 -8.23 -11.84 -6.57
C CYS A 176 -7.88 -11.74 -5.05
N ILE A 177 -8.66 -12.37 -4.14
CA ILE A 177 -8.32 -12.47 -2.70
C ILE A 177 -7.01 -13.24 -2.50
N SER A 178 -6.82 -14.34 -3.22
CA SER A 178 -5.60 -15.16 -3.15
C SER A 178 -4.37 -14.37 -3.59
N THR A 179 -4.48 -13.56 -4.63
CA THR A 179 -3.42 -12.63 -5.06
C THR A 179 -3.09 -11.61 -3.97
N CYS A 180 -4.09 -10.98 -3.34
CA CYS A 180 -3.82 -10.06 -2.23
C CYS A 180 -3.20 -10.75 -1.02
N ASN A 181 -3.65 -11.96 -0.67
CA ASN A 181 -3.04 -12.77 0.39
C ASN A 181 -1.60 -13.11 0.06
N TRP A 182 -1.28 -13.48 -1.18
CA TRP A 182 0.09 -13.73 -1.60
C TRP A 182 0.97 -12.49 -1.47
N ILE A 183 0.48 -11.32 -1.89
CA ILE A 183 1.20 -10.05 -1.73
C ILE A 183 1.43 -9.75 -0.23
N ALA A 184 0.40 -9.95 0.60
CA ALA A 184 0.51 -9.77 2.05
C ALA A 184 1.48 -10.80 2.68
N VAL A 185 1.54 -12.03 2.16
CA VAL A 185 2.49 -13.06 2.63
C VAL A 185 3.92 -12.76 2.18
N CYS A 186 4.15 -11.95 1.14
CA CYS A 186 5.49 -11.40 0.90
C CYS A 186 6.01 -10.54 2.08
N GLU A 187 5.14 -10.15 3.03
CA GLU A 187 5.53 -9.58 4.33
C GLU A 187 6.10 -10.63 5.30
N LEU A 188 5.72 -11.92 5.15
CA LEU A 188 6.13 -13.02 6.02
C LEU A 188 7.42 -13.66 5.52
N ASP A 189 8.36 -13.81 6.45
CA ASP A 189 9.65 -14.49 6.32
C ASP A 189 9.59 -15.72 5.39
N PRO A 190 10.52 -15.88 4.43
CA PRO A 190 10.67 -17.10 3.61
C PRO A 190 10.60 -18.42 4.41
N HIS A 191 11.03 -18.41 5.68
CA HIS A 191 10.92 -19.54 6.59
C HIS A 191 9.47 -19.87 6.98
N LEU A 192 8.60 -18.87 7.13
CA LEU A 192 7.17 -19.05 7.38
C LEU A 192 6.42 -19.53 6.13
N ILE A 193 6.84 -19.08 4.95
CA ILE A 193 6.30 -19.56 3.67
C ILE A 193 6.61 -21.05 3.47
N LYS A 194 7.85 -21.50 3.76
CA LYS A 194 8.22 -22.92 3.75
C LYS A 194 7.44 -23.73 4.79
N ALA A 195 7.25 -23.21 6.01
CA ALA A 195 6.47 -23.89 7.04
C ALA A 195 4.98 -24.02 6.65
N ALA A 196 4.38 -22.96 6.10
CA ALA A 196 3.00 -22.99 5.62
C ALA A 196 2.81 -23.94 4.42
N THR A 197 3.77 -23.98 3.50
CA THR A 197 3.74 -24.90 2.34
C THR A 197 3.95 -26.36 2.77
N MET A 198 4.74 -26.61 3.83
CA MET A 198 4.87 -27.93 4.45
C MET A 198 3.59 -28.36 5.18
N CYS A 199 2.94 -27.49 5.94
CA CYS A 199 1.70 -27.86 6.64
C CYS A 199 0.56 -28.26 5.69
N VAL A 200 0.49 -27.68 4.49
CA VAL A 200 -0.52 -28.02 3.47
C VAL A 200 -0.20 -29.35 2.76
N SER A 201 1.07 -29.74 2.69
CA SER A 201 1.50 -31.00 2.06
C SER A 201 1.41 -32.21 2.99
N PHE A 202 1.26 -32.00 4.30
CA PHE A 202 1.01 -33.06 5.30
C PHE A 202 -0.49 -33.39 5.52
N GLN A 203 -1.40 -32.75 4.78
CA GLN A 203 -2.85 -33.04 4.81
C GLN A 203 -3.36 -33.79 3.56
N ARG A 204 -2.48 -34.47 2.82
CA ARG A 204 -2.86 -35.43 1.76
C ARG A 204 -2.59 -36.86 2.20
#